data_AF-A0A3R8AGB4-F1
#
_entry.id   AF-A0A3R8AGB4-F1
#
_cell.length_a   1.000
_cell.length_b   1.000
_cell.length_c   1.000
_cell.angle_alpha   90.00
_cell.angle_beta   90.00
_cell.angle_gamma   90.00
#
_symmetry.space_group_name_H-M   'P 1'
#
loop_
_entity.id
_entity.type
_entity.pdbx_description
1 polymer ?
#
loop_
_entity_poly.entity_id
_entity_poly.type
_entity_poly.pdbx_seq_one_letter_code
_entity_poly.pdbx_strand_id
1 'polypeptide(L)'
;GAGVGTPTMLGAGGQHLSDQGATGSVAPSVQSSSSSAVSVEGALPLIQFFGSRSSSPEIPLCHACHTVEAAVGVLQSIRHRRRAGAREAAERIAALESQHALLVSSSTQGEHSQGARPSDILVSHRALQRARREATRQEETLRGEEASLEAFIRVASEKREREGQRSLEVLRQRVENQIAELAVLRVEAALERQREMVELERRRGDLLALALVAEDDEEYLRLSAEEEAVQRQIEQLAEETRRPRRGRRKPA
;
A
#
# COMPACT_ATOMS: atom_id res chain seq x y z
N GLY A 1 -48.21 10.18 -8.48
CA GLY A 1 -47.86 11.21 -7.49
C GLY A 1 -47.81 10.56 -6.12
N ALA A 2 -46.81 10.95 -5.32
CA ALA A 2 -46.65 10.73 -3.87
C ALA A 2 -46.73 9.28 -3.36
N GLY A 3 -45.95 8.82 -2.40
CA GLY A 3 -45.02 9.50 -1.51
C GLY A 3 -44.59 8.50 -0.43
N VAL A 4 -43.33 8.65 -0.05
CA VAL A 4 -42.65 8.23 1.19
C VAL A 4 -43.56 7.86 2.37
N GLY A 5 -43.22 6.75 3.04
CA GLY A 5 -43.68 6.42 4.39
C GLY A 5 -42.72 5.45 5.08
N THR A 6 -41.90 5.97 5.99
CA THR A 6 -41.07 5.25 6.97
C THR A 6 -41.90 4.37 7.92
N PRO A 7 -41.26 3.40 8.58
CA PRO A 7 -41.39 3.33 10.04
C PRO A 7 -40.01 3.14 10.71
N THR A 8 -39.60 4.05 11.60
CA THR A 8 -39.79 4.08 13.06
C THR A 8 -38.79 3.21 13.84
N MET A 9 -37.85 3.91 14.49
CA MET A 9 -37.00 3.43 15.57
C MET A 9 -37.78 3.38 16.90
N LEU A 10 -37.62 2.29 17.65
CA LEU A 10 -38.00 2.07 19.05
C LEU A 10 -37.04 0.96 19.56
N GLY A 11 -36.29 1.05 20.64
CA GLY A 11 -36.10 2.08 21.67
C GLY A 11 -35.19 1.52 22.77
N ALA A 12 -34.56 2.46 23.51
CA ALA A 12 -34.09 2.40 24.91
C ALA A 12 -33.17 1.25 25.39
N GLY A 13 -32.13 1.48 26.19
CA GLY A 13 -31.77 2.67 26.97
C GLY A 13 -30.57 2.41 27.88
N GLY A 14 -30.14 3.44 28.59
CA GLY A 14 -29.02 3.47 29.54
C GLY A 14 -28.09 4.64 29.22
N GLN A 15 -28.55 5.89 29.35
CA GLN A 15 -28.53 6.66 30.59
C GLN A 15 -27.27 6.42 31.43
N HIS A 16 -26.28 7.32 31.30
CA HIS A 16 -25.67 8.04 32.41
C HIS A 16 -24.94 9.27 31.82
N LEU A 17 -25.58 10.43 31.97
CA LEU A 17 -24.93 11.73 31.91
C LEU A 17 -24.62 12.13 33.35
N SER A 18 -23.39 12.55 33.61
CA SER A 18 -23.12 13.61 34.58
C SER A 18 -21.83 14.30 34.19
N ASP A 19 -22.03 15.58 33.95
CA ASP A 19 -21.13 16.65 33.56
C ASP A 19 -19.94 16.90 34.49
N GLN A 20 -19.10 17.83 34.02
CA GLN A 20 -18.14 18.69 34.74
C GLN A 20 -16.68 18.21 34.66
N GLY A 21 -15.73 18.97 34.10
CA GLY A 21 -15.80 20.34 33.60
C GLY A 21 -14.52 20.73 32.86
N ALA A 22 -14.64 21.76 32.04
CA ALA A 22 -13.54 22.38 31.32
C ALA A 22 -12.71 23.27 32.25
N THR A 23 -11.41 23.00 32.31
CA THR A 23 -10.34 23.98 32.58
C THR A 23 -9.23 23.59 31.58
N GLY A 24 -8.77 24.43 30.67
CA GLY A 24 -8.40 25.82 30.85
C GLY A 24 -6.87 25.91 30.85
N SER A 25 -6.29 26.01 29.65
CA SER A 25 -4.96 26.55 29.33
C SER A 25 -3.71 25.87 29.91
N VAL A 26 -2.74 25.58 29.02
CA VAL A 26 -1.42 26.24 28.90
C VAL A 26 -0.50 25.30 28.11
N ALA A 27 -0.09 25.75 26.91
CA ALA A 27 1.07 25.20 26.23
C ALA A 27 2.35 25.59 26.97
N PRO A 28 3.42 24.79 26.86
CA PRO A 28 4.70 25.42 26.54
C PRO A 28 5.45 24.73 25.41
N SER A 29 5.82 25.57 24.45
CA SER A 29 7.21 25.78 24.03
C SER A 29 7.96 24.61 23.43
N VAL A 30 8.01 24.65 22.10
CA VAL A 30 9.11 24.14 21.27
C VAL A 30 10.43 24.72 21.80
N GLN A 31 11.30 23.89 22.36
CA GLN A 31 12.70 24.23 22.56
C GLN A 31 13.55 23.29 21.71
N SER A 32 14.00 23.83 20.58
CA SER A 32 15.24 23.40 19.94
C SER A 32 16.41 23.68 20.90
N SER A 33 17.25 22.68 21.12
CA SER A 33 18.66 22.90 21.46
C SER A 33 19.49 21.74 20.92
N SER A 34 20.56 22.13 20.25
CA SER A 34 21.51 21.35 19.50
C SER A 34 22.50 20.60 20.41
N SER A 35 22.92 19.43 19.93
CA SER A 35 24.24 18.81 20.06
C SER A 35 24.96 18.78 21.42
N SER A 36 25.19 17.57 21.92
CA SER A 36 26.55 17.12 22.27
C SER A 36 26.66 15.60 22.17
N ALA A 37 27.64 15.16 21.39
CA ALA A 37 28.12 13.79 21.40
C ALA A 37 28.91 13.55 22.68
N VAL A 38 28.49 12.56 23.47
CA VAL A 38 29.34 11.97 24.50
C VAL A 38 29.12 10.46 24.45
N SER A 39 30.11 9.75 23.94
CA SER A 39 30.29 8.31 24.16
C SER A 39 30.44 8.07 25.65
N VAL A 40 29.53 7.30 26.24
CA VAL A 40 29.83 6.49 27.43
C VAL A 40 29.16 5.14 27.24
N GLU A 41 30.00 4.12 27.30
CA GLU A 41 29.67 2.70 27.30
C GLU A 41 28.74 2.34 28.48
N GLY A 42 27.82 1.39 28.23
CA GLY A 42 27.20 0.60 29.30
C GLY A 42 25.93 1.17 29.91
N ALA A 43 24.82 1.12 29.17
CA ALA A 43 23.49 1.09 29.76
C ALA A 43 22.52 0.26 28.89
N LEU A 44 21.96 -0.79 29.49
CA LEU A 44 20.90 -1.64 28.93
C LEU A 44 19.69 -0.79 28.53
N PRO A 45 19.08 -0.96 27.34
CA PRO A 45 17.85 -0.26 27.04
C PRO A 45 16.66 -1.04 27.61
N LEU A 46 16.03 -0.48 28.64
CA LEU A 46 14.65 -0.78 29.02
C LEU A 46 13.74 -0.29 27.88
N ILE A 47 13.48 -1.15 26.90
CA ILE A 47 12.48 -0.92 25.85
C ILE A 47 11.12 -1.36 26.39
N GLN A 48 10.40 -0.42 27.03
CA GLN A 48 8.95 -0.46 27.06
C GLN A 48 8.45 0.13 25.74
N PHE A 49 8.16 -0.72 24.76
CA PHE A 49 7.38 -0.36 23.59
C PHE A 49 6.07 -1.15 23.59
N PHE A 50 4.97 -0.40 23.63
CA PHE A 50 3.61 -0.89 23.50
C PHE A 50 3.44 -1.67 22.17
N GLY A 51 2.84 -2.86 22.27
CA GLY A 51 2.11 -3.50 21.16
C GLY A 51 2.94 -4.21 20.10
N SER A 52 3.55 -5.35 20.43
CA SER A 52 4.02 -6.30 19.42
C SER A 52 2.88 -7.20 18.96
N ARG A 53 2.36 -6.88 17.77
CA ARG A 53 1.47 -7.73 16.97
C ARG A 53 2.15 -9.06 16.64
N SER A 54 1.39 -10.16 16.76
CA SER A 54 1.56 -11.45 16.05
C SER A 54 2.98 -12.02 15.96
N SER A 55 3.41 -12.74 16.99
CA SER A 55 4.54 -13.66 16.88
C SER A 55 4.09 -15.00 16.29
N SER A 56 4.30 -15.18 14.99
CA SER A 56 4.66 -16.49 14.46
C SER A 56 5.99 -16.33 13.74
N PRO A 57 7.14 -16.58 14.40
CA PRO A 57 8.35 -16.85 13.66
C PRO A 57 8.21 -18.27 13.12
N GLU A 58 7.58 -18.41 11.95
CA GLU A 58 7.91 -19.57 11.11
C GLU A 58 9.41 -19.47 10.84
N ILE A 59 10.14 -20.52 11.22
CA ILE A 59 11.57 -20.67 11.04
C ILE A 59 11.90 -20.24 9.60
N PRO A 60 12.84 -19.32 9.35
CA PRO A 60 13.12 -18.86 8.01
C PRO A 60 13.78 -20.03 7.26
N LEU A 61 12.98 -20.74 6.47
CA LEU A 61 13.46 -21.84 5.60
C LEU A 61 14.53 -21.38 4.61
N CYS A 62 14.74 -20.07 4.49
CA CYS A 62 15.75 -19.47 3.64
C CYS A 62 16.26 -18.15 4.23
N HIS A 63 17.43 -18.19 4.86
CA HIS A 63 18.13 -16.99 5.36
C HIS A 63 18.45 -15.96 4.26
N ALA A 64 18.48 -16.37 2.98
CA ALA A 64 18.76 -15.51 1.84
C ALA A 64 17.50 -14.89 1.18
N CYS A 65 16.29 -15.28 1.61
CA CYS A 65 15.04 -14.92 0.94
C CYS A 65 14.47 -13.60 1.49
N HIS A 66 15.20 -12.51 1.26
CA HIS A 66 14.81 -11.15 1.65
C HIS A 66 13.81 -10.50 0.67
N THR A 67 13.70 -11.03 -0.55
CA THR A 67 12.70 -10.62 -1.55
C THR A 67 11.90 -11.81 -2.05
N VAL A 68 10.69 -11.53 -2.58
CA VAL A 68 9.85 -12.54 -3.24
C VAL A 68 10.58 -13.17 -4.43
N GLU A 69 11.34 -12.39 -5.18
CA GLU A 69 12.14 -12.87 -6.33
C GLU A 69 13.23 -13.84 -5.89
N ALA A 70 13.95 -13.55 -4.80
CA ALA A 70 14.92 -14.47 -4.23
C ALA A 70 14.26 -15.78 -3.76
N ALA A 71 13.09 -15.69 -3.12
CA ALA A 71 12.32 -16.86 -2.69
C ALA A 71 11.84 -17.72 -3.87
N VAL A 72 11.39 -17.11 -4.96
CA VAL A 72 11.01 -17.82 -6.19
C VAL A 72 12.22 -18.52 -6.80
N GLY A 73 13.40 -17.88 -6.83
CA GLY A 73 14.63 -18.50 -7.30
C GLY A 73 15.02 -19.73 -6.48
N VAL A 74 14.94 -19.64 -5.15
CA VAL A 74 15.20 -20.80 -4.27
C VAL A 74 14.16 -21.89 -4.51
N LEU A 75 12.86 -21.58 -4.59
CA LEU A 75 11.80 -22.55 -4.89
C LEU A 75 12.05 -23.30 -6.20
N GLN A 76 12.48 -22.60 -7.25
CA GLN A 76 12.83 -23.24 -8.53
C GLN A 76 14.01 -24.21 -8.36
N SER A 77 15.04 -23.84 -7.60
CA SER A 77 16.16 -24.73 -7.30
C SER A 77 15.73 -25.99 -6.55
N ILE A 78 14.78 -25.89 -5.61
CA ILE A 78 14.24 -27.06 -4.88
C ILE A 78 13.47 -27.97 -5.84
N ARG A 79 12.61 -27.39 -6.69
CA ARG A 79 11.88 -28.16 -7.72
C ARG A 79 12.82 -28.88 -8.69
N HIS A 80 13.92 -28.26 -9.06
CA HIS A 80 14.95 -28.89 -9.88
C HIS A 80 15.63 -30.05 -9.14
N ARG A 81 16.05 -29.86 -7.88
CA ARG A 81 16.61 -30.92 -7.03
C ARG A 81 15.63 -32.08 -6.85
N ARG A 82 14.35 -31.80 -6.61
CA ARG A 82 13.31 -32.83 -6.45
C ARG A 82 13.12 -33.66 -7.71
N ARG A 83 13.03 -33.02 -8.88
CA ARG A 83 12.92 -33.73 -10.16
C ARG A 83 14.17 -34.56 -10.47
N ALA A 84 15.36 -34.04 -10.19
CA ALA A 84 16.61 -34.77 -10.37
C ALA A 84 16.69 -35.97 -9.42
N GLY A 85 16.47 -35.75 -8.12
CA GLY A 85 16.47 -36.82 -7.11
C GLY A 85 15.42 -37.89 -7.37
N ALA A 86 14.23 -37.52 -7.86
CA ALA A 86 13.20 -38.49 -8.26
C ALA A 86 13.64 -39.38 -9.43
N ARG A 87 14.39 -38.83 -10.40
CA ARG A 87 14.95 -39.60 -11.52
C ARG A 87 16.05 -40.53 -11.04
N GLU A 88 17.01 -40.02 -10.28
CA GLU A 88 18.12 -40.81 -9.72
C GLU A 88 17.59 -41.95 -8.82
N ALA A 89 16.60 -41.66 -7.99
CA ALA A 89 15.95 -42.67 -7.15
C ALA A 89 15.22 -43.73 -7.99
N ALA A 90 14.49 -43.32 -9.04
CA ALA A 90 13.80 -44.24 -9.93
C ALA A 90 14.78 -45.17 -10.68
N GLU A 91 15.88 -44.62 -11.21
CA GLU A 91 16.94 -45.39 -11.87
C GLU A 91 17.59 -46.38 -10.91
N ARG A 92 17.91 -45.95 -9.69
CA ARG A 92 18.47 -46.82 -8.65
C ARG A 92 17.52 -47.95 -8.25
N ILE A 93 16.24 -47.64 -8.10
CA ILE A 93 15.20 -48.64 -7.77
C ILE A 93 15.06 -49.63 -8.93
N ALA A 94 14.99 -49.18 -10.18
CA ALA A 94 14.91 -50.04 -11.35
C ALA A 94 16.15 -50.97 -11.49
N ALA A 95 17.35 -50.45 -11.22
CA ALA A 95 18.57 -51.24 -11.19
C ALA A 95 18.51 -52.33 -10.10
N LEU A 96 18.06 -51.99 -8.89
CA LEU A 96 17.89 -52.97 -7.81
C LEU A 96 16.78 -54.00 -8.11
N GLU A 97 15.70 -53.59 -8.78
CA GLU A 97 14.61 -54.48 -9.21
C GLU A 97 15.08 -55.50 -10.25
N SER A 98 15.83 -55.06 -11.26
CA SER A 98 16.41 -55.96 -12.26
C SER A 98 17.41 -56.95 -11.64
N GLN A 99 18.28 -56.50 -10.74
CA GLN A 99 19.20 -57.37 -10.01
C GLN A 99 18.45 -58.39 -9.14
N HIS A 100 17.40 -57.95 -8.44
CA HIS A 100 16.57 -58.84 -7.63
C HIS A 100 15.84 -59.88 -8.50
N ALA A 101 15.29 -59.47 -9.65
CA ALA A 101 14.63 -60.37 -10.59
C ALA A 101 15.59 -61.46 -11.13
N LEU A 102 16.84 -61.10 -11.44
CA LEU A 102 17.87 -62.06 -11.88
C LEU A 102 18.27 -63.06 -10.78
N LEU A 103 18.37 -62.60 -9.53
CA LEU A 103 18.65 -63.50 -8.39
C LEU A 103 17.49 -64.46 -8.13
N VAL A 104 16.26 -64.00 -8.27
CA VAL A 104 15.05 -64.84 -8.13
C VAL A 104 14.98 -65.86 -9.26
N SER A 105 15.16 -65.44 -10.52
CA SER A 105 15.09 -66.36 -11.67
C SER A 105 16.18 -67.44 -11.63
N SER A 106 17.43 -67.07 -11.32
CA SER A 106 18.53 -68.02 -11.18
C SER A 106 18.35 -69.00 -10.01
N SER A 107 17.72 -68.57 -8.91
CA SER A 107 17.36 -69.48 -7.80
C SER A 107 16.25 -70.46 -8.18
N THR A 108 15.30 -70.07 -9.05
CA THR A 108 14.22 -70.96 -9.49
C THR A 108 14.64 -71.98 -10.57
N GLN A 109 15.74 -71.72 -11.30
CA GLN A 109 16.21 -72.57 -12.41
C GLN A 109 17.37 -73.51 -12.03
N GLY A 110 18.00 -73.34 -10.86
CA GLY A 110 19.21 -74.06 -10.48
C GLY A 110 18.96 -75.44 -9.85
N GLU A 111 18.77 -76.49 -10.65
CA GLU A 111 18.88 -77.88 -10.16
C GLU A 111 20.33 -78.40 -10.15
N HIS A 112 21.23 -77.94 -11.04
CA HIS A 112 22.60 -78.48 -11.13
C HIS A 112 23.66 -77.37 -11.23
N SER A 113 24.42 -77.20 -10.15
CA SER A 113 25.58 -76.32 -9.93
C SER A 113 25.31 -74.81 -9.70
N GLN A 114 25.32 -74.43 -8.42
CA GLN A 114 25.46 -73.05 -7.89
C GLN A 114 24.37 -72.02 -8.27
N GLY A 115 23.11 -72.32 -7.97
CA GLY A 115 22.05 -71.30 -7.94
C GLY A 115 22.29 -70.20 -6.87
N ALA A 116 21.73 -69.01 -7.09
CA ALA A 116 21.81 -67.90 -6.14
C ALA A 116 21.32 -68.32 -4.75
N ARG A 117 22.06 -67.96 -3.69
CA ARG A 117 21.71 -68.39 -2.34
C ARG A 117 20.45 -67.65 -1.88
N PRO A 118 19.53 -68.31 -1.14
CA PRO A 118 18.36 -67.64 -0.55
C PRO A 118 18.70 -66.42 0.30
N SER A 119 19.88 -66.40 0.92
CA SER A 119 20.42 -65.24 1.65
C SER A 119 20.55 -64.00 0.78
N ASP A 120 20.96 -64.16 -0.48
CA ASP A 120 21.30 -63.06 -1.39
C ASP A 120 20.02 -62.41 -1.96
N ILE A 121 18.97 -63.22 -2.14
CA ILE A 121 17.62 -62.77 -2.48
C ILE A 121 17.03 -61.92 -1.34
N LEU A 122 17.20 -62.35 -0.09
CA LEU A 122 16.73 -61.58 1.08
C LEU A 122 17.51 -60.27 1.25
N VAL A 123 18.82 -60.27 1.01
CA VAL A 123 19.64 -59.05 1.06
C VAL A 123 19.24 -58.07 -0.03
N SER A 124 19.06 -58.53 -1.28
CA SER A 124 18.61 -57.67 -2.39
C SER A 124 17.20 -57.12 -2.15
N HIS A 125 16.26 -57.92 -1.63
CA HIS A 125 14.94 -57.44 -1.26
C HIS A 125 15.00 -56.36 -0.16
N ARG A 126 15.81 -56.57 0.88
CA ARG A 126 16.01 -55.57 1.94
C ARG A 126 16.63 -54.28 1.38
N ALA A 127 17.59 -54.38 0.47
CA ALA A 127 18.21 -53.23 -0.19
C ALA A 127 17.18 -52.45 -1.03
N LEU A 128 16.34 -53.14 -1.81
CA LEU A 128 15.27 -52.53 -2.59
C LEU A 128 14.24 -51.81 -1.69
N GLN A 129 13.80 -52.44 -0.61
CA GLN A 129 12.87 -51.84 0.34
C GLN A 129 13.47 -50.61 1.04
N ARG A 130 14.77 -50.62 1.36
CA ARG A 130 15.47 -49.44 1.89
C ARG A 130 15.51 -48.32 0.85
N ALA A 131 15.90 -48.60 -0.39
CA ALA A 131 15.95 -47.60 -1.46
C ALA A 131 14.59 -46.94 -1.70
N ARG A 132 13.49 -47.70 -1.68
CA ARG A 132 12.12 -47.16 -1.79
C ARG A 132 11.74 -46.26 -0.61
N ARG A 133 12.12 -46.64 0.62
CA ARG A 133 11.88 -45.82 1.82
C ARG A 133 12.72 -44.55 1.85
N GLU A 134 13.97 -44.62 1.38
CA GLU A 134 14.84 -43.46 1.26
C GLU A 134 14.30 -42.47 0.22
N ALA A 135 13.87 -42.96 -0.95
CA ALA A 135 13.28 -42.14 -2.00
C ALA A 135 12.00 -41.41 -1.53
N THR A 136 11.11 -42.12 -0.82
CA THR A 136 9.88 -41.52 -0.28
C THR A 136 10.18 -40.45 0.77
N ARG A 137 11.11 -40.71 1.70
CA ARG A 137 11.52 -39.72 2.70
C ARG A 137 12.14 -38.46 2.08
N GLN A 138 13.00 -38.63 1.08
CA GLN A 138 13.62 -37.49 0.37
C GLN A 138 12.58 -36.66 -0.39
N GLU A 139 11.62 -37.31 -1.04
CA GLU A 139 10.52 -36.62 -1.71
C GLU A 139 9.64 -35.86 -0.71
N GLU A 140 9.32 -36.46 0.44
CA GLU A 140 8.55 -35.80 1.51
C GLU A 140 9.28 -34.58 2.07
N THR A 141 10.59 -34.67 2.33
CA THR A 141 11.37 -33.54 2.84
C THR A 141 11.39 -32.38 1.84
N LEU A 142 11.65 -32.66 0.56
CA LEU A 142 11.69 -31.62 -0.47
C LEU A 142 10.30 -31.04 -0.75
N ARG A 143 9.23 -31.83 -0.68
CA ARG A 143 7.85 -31.34 -0.78
C ARG A 143 7.48 -30.44 0.40
N GLY A 144 7.91 -30.77 1.61
CA GLY A 144 7.73 -29.91 2.78
C GLY A 144 8.42 -28.56 2.61
N GLU A 145 9.68 -28.57 2.15
CA GLU A 145 10.43 -27.34 1.82
C GLU A 145 9.72 -26.54 0.71
N GLU A 146 9.28 -27.18 -0.37
CA GLU A 146 8.53 -26.53 -1.46
C GLU A 146 7.25 -25.85 -0.94
N ALA A 147 6.40 -26.58 -0.21
CA ALA A 147 5.12 -26.08 0.29
C ALA A 147 5.31 -24.87 1.24
N SER A 148 6.33 -24.93 2.08
CA SER A 148 6.63 -23.85 3.02
C SER A 148 7.11 -22.57 2.31
N LEU A 149 7.94 -22.70 1.26
CA LEU A 149 8.35 -21.57 0.44
C LEU A 149 7.20 -21.00 -0.39
N GLU A 150 6.31 -21.85 -0.90
CA GLU A 150 5.11 -21.41 -1.61
C GLU A 150 4.17 -20.59 -0.71
N ALA A 151 3.98 -21.04 0.54
CA ALA A 151 3.21 -20.31 1.54
C ALA A 151 3.85 -18.94 1.86
N PHE A 152 5.16 -18.92 2.08
CA PHE A 152 5.90 -17.67 2.29
C PHE A 152 5.76 -16.70 1.11
N ILE A 153 5.97 -17.18 -0.12
CA ILE A 153 5.86 -16.36 -1.34
C ILE A 153 4.47 -15.75 -1.44
N ARG A 154 3.43 -16.53 -1.20
CA ARG A 154 2.04 -16.07 -1.23
C ARG A 154 1.76 -14.99 -0.20
N VAL A 155 2.14 -15.20 1.06
CA VAL A 155 1.92 -14.22 2.13
C VAL A 155 2.69 -12.93 1.84
N ALA A 156 3.94 -13.05 1.38
CA ALA A 156 4.77 -11.91 1.03
C ALA A 156 4.23 -11.12 -0.17
N SER A 157 3.75 -11.80 -1.22
CA SER A 157 3.16 -11.14 -2.39
C SER A 157 1.86 -10.42 -2.03
N GLU A 158 0.95 -11.09 -1.30
CA GLU A 158 -0.30 -10.46 -0.86
C GLU A 158 -0.04 -9.27 0.07
N LYS A 159 0.97 -9.33 0.94
CA LYS A 159 1.37 -8.19 1.77
C LYS A 159 1.85 -7.01 0.93
N ARG A 160 2.72 -7.27 -0.05
CA ARG A 160 3.23 -6.24 -0.98
C ARG A 160 2.12 -5.59 -1.80
N GLU A 161 1.14 -6.38 -2.26
CA GLU A 161 -0.03 -5.88 -2.98
C GLU A 161 -0.91 -4.98 -2.09
N ARG A 162 -1.19 -5.40 -0.86
CA ARG A 162 -1.96 -4.59 0.11
C ARG A 162 -1.26 -3.27 0.44
N GLU A 163 0.06 -3.28 0.60
CA GLU A 163 0.86 -2.06 0.82
C GLU A 163 0.85 -1.15 -0.42
N GLY A 164 0.95 -1.74 -1.62
CA GLY A 164 0.78 -1.04 -2.88
C GLY A 164 -0.58 -0.34 -2.99
N GLN A 165 -1.67 -1.06 -2.68
CA GLN A 165 -3.03 -0.50 -2.71
C GLN A 165 -3.19 0.66 -1.72
N ARG A 166 -2.72 0.50 -0.47
CA ARG A 166 -2.77 1.58 0.53
C ARG A 166 -1.99 2.82 0.08
N SER A 167 -0.80 2.65 -0.49
CA SER A 167 -0.02 3.79 -0.98
C SER A 167 -0.72 4.51 -2.14
N LEU A 168 -1.36 3.76 -3.04
CA LEU A 168 -2.15 4.33 -4.14
C LEU A 168 -3.39 5.06 -3.65
N GLU A 169 -4.10 4.54 -2.65
CA GLU A 169 -5.25 5.20 -2.02
C GLU A 169 -4.86 6.54 -1.40
N VAL A 170 -3.76 6.58 -0.64
CA VAL A 170 -3.22 7.82 -0.06
C VAL A 170 -2.85 8.83 -1.15
N LEU A 171 -2.22 8.39 -2.24
CA LEU A 171 -1.89 9.26 -3.35
C LEU A 171 -3.14 9.81 -4.06
N ARG A 172 -4.17 8.99 -4.25
CA ARG A 172 -5.46 9.43 -4.82
C ARG A 172 -6.10 10.50 -3.96
N GLN A 173 -6.20 10.27 -2.66
CA GLN A 173 -6.73 11.26 -1.71
C GLN A 173 -5.93 12.56 -1.74
N ARG A 174 -4.60 12.48 -1.83
CA ARG A 174 -3.75 13.68 -1.93
C ARG A 174 -4.03 14.48 -3.21
N VAL A 175 -4.20 13.80 -4.34
CA VAL A 175 -4.53 14.45 -5.61
C VAL A 175 -5.92 15.06 -5.56
N GLU A 176 -6.91 14.37 -4.99
CA GLU A 176 -8.26 14.90 -4.79
C GLU A 176 -8.25 16.17 -3.92
N ASN A 177 -7.50 16.14 -2.81
CA ASN A 177 -7.32 17.31 -1.95
C ASN A 177 -6.65 18.47 -2.70
N GLN A 178 -5.62 18.22 -3.49
CA GLN A 178 -4.96 19.26 -4.30
C GLN A 178 -5.91 19.85 -5.35
N ILE A 179 -6.77 19.03 -5.96
CA ILE A 179 -7.79 19.51 -6.91
C ILE A 179 -8.82 20.37 -6.18
N ALA A 180 -9.25 19.95 -4.98
CA ALA A 180 -10.18 20.72 -4.16
C ALA A 180 -9.57 22.06 -3.71
N GLU A 181 -8.33 22.07 -3.23
CA GLU A 181 -7.59 23.29 -2.87
C GLU A 181 -7.48 24.25 -4.05
N LEU A 182 -7.10 23.75 -5.23
CA LEU A 182 -7.05 24.58 -6.45
C LEU A 182 -8.42 25.10 -6.88
N ALA A 183 -9.49 24.34 -6.65
CA ALA A 183 -10.85 24.79 -6.92
C ALA A 183 -11.27 25.90 -5.95
N VAL A 184 -10.97 25.75 -4.65
CA VAL A 184 -11.21 26.77 -3.62
C VAL A 184 -10.49 28.06 -3.98
N LEU A 185 -9.19 28.00 -4.28
CA LEU A 185 -8.41 29.18 -4.67
C LEU A 185 -8.98 29.89 -5.91
N ARG A 186 -9.54 29.15 -6.87
CA ARG A 186 -10.21 29.73 -8.04
C ARG A 186 -11.51 30.43 -7.68
N VAL A 187 -12.28 29.86 -6.76
CA VAL A 187 -13.53 30.45 -6.28
C VAL A 187 -13.24 31.69 -5.43
N GLU A 188 -12.28 31.63 -4.52
CA GLU A 188 -11.85 32.76 -3.70
C GLU A 188 -11.41 33.93 -4.59
N ALA A 189 -10.53 33.69 -5.57
CA ALA A 189 -10.09 34.72 -6.51
C ALA A 189 -11.23 35.26 -7.40
N ALA A 190 -12.28 34.47 -7.64
CA ALA A 190 -13.47 34.94 -8.36
C ALA A 190 -14.38 35.79 -7.45
N LEU A 191 -14.52 35.42 -6.18
CA LEU A 191 -15.28 36.17 -5.19
C LEU A 191 -14.62 37.51 -4.88
N GLU A 192 -13.29 37.57 -4.79
CA GLU A 192 -12.54 38.82 -4.62
C GLU A 192 -12.81 39.79 -5.77
N ARG A 193 -12.74 39.32 -7.03
CA ARG A 193 -13.11 40.14 -8.20
C ARG A 193 -14.57 40.62 -8.17
N GLN A 194 -15.49 39.77 -7.71
CA GLN A 194 -16.89 40.19 -7.55
C GLN A 194 -17.05 41.27 -6.48
N ARG A 195 -16.29 41.21 -5.38
CA ARG A 195 -16.30 42.25 -4.34
C ARG A 195 -15.78 43.58 -4.88
N GLU A 196 -14.65 43.57 -5.58
CA GLU A 196 -14.08 44.76 -6.23
C GLU A 196 -15.07 45.40 -7.22
N MET A 197 -15.74 44.58 -8.04
CA MET A 197 -16.78 45.05 -8.95
C MET A 197 -17.93 45.76 -8.22
N VAL A 198 -18.44 45.16 -7.14
CA VAL A 198 -19.53 45.74 -6.34
C VAL A 198 -19.10 47.04 -5.65
N GLU A 199 -17.85 47.13 -5.17
CA GLU A 199 -17.31 48.35 -4.57
C GLU A 199 -17.20 49.49 -5.59
N LEU A 200 -16.74 49.20 -6.81
CA LEU A 200 -16.69 50.19 -7.88
C LEU A 200 -18.09 50.62 -8.34
N GLU A 201 -19.05 49.68 -8.46
CA GLU A 201 -20.44 50.00 -8.79
C GLU A 201 -21.09 50.89 -7.73
N ARG A 202 -20.82 50.64 -6.43
CA ARG A 202 -21.27 51.51 -5.34
C ARG A 202 -20.67 52.90 -5.45
N ARG A 203 -19.34 52.99 -5.59
CA ARG A 203 -18.64 54.28 -5.75
C ARG A 203 -19.16 55.07 -6.94
N ARG A 204 -19.45 54.39 -8.05
CA ARG A 204 -20.06 55.01 -9.24
C ARG A 204 -21.45 55.57 -8.91
N GLY A 205 -22.28 54.81 -8.22
CA GLY A 205 -23.59 55.27 -7.74
C GLY A 205 -23.50 56.51 -6.85
N ASP A 206 -22.53 56.54 -5.92
CA ASP A 206 -22.29 57.69 -5.04
C ASP A 206 -21.86 58.94 -5.82
N LEU A 207 -20.95 58.79 -6.80
CA LEU A 207 -20.53 59.91 -7.67
C LEU A 207 -21.68 60.45 -8.51
N LEU A 208 -22.53 59.57 -9.06
CA LEU A 208 -23.74 59.98 -9.79
C LEU A 208 -24.73 60.71 -8.87
N ALA A 209 -24.91 60.24 -7.64
CA ALA A 209 -25.78 60.90 -6.67
C ALA A 209 -25.26 62.29 -6.28
N LEU A 210 -23.95 62.44 -6.09
CA LEU A 210 -23.32 63.74 -5.84
C LEU A 210 -23.45 64.67 -7.04
N ALA A 211 -23.26 64.17 -8.26
CA ALA A 211 -23.39 64.97 -9.49
C ALA A 211 -24.81 65.51 -9.70
N LEU A 212 -25.85 64.78 -9.27
CA LEU A 212 -27.25 65.25 -9.34
C LEU A 212 -27.55 66.43 -8.39
N VAL A 213 -26.74 66.61 -7.34
CA VAL A 213 -26.93 67.65 -6.31
C VAL A 213 -25.90 68.78 -6.45
N ALA A 214 -24.96 68.67 -7.39
CA ALA A 214 -23.94 69.69 -7.63
C ALA A 214 -24.59 71.04 -8.05
N GLU A 215 -24.19 72.11 -7.38
CA GLU A 215 -24.69 73.46 -7.67
C GLU A 215 -23.85 74.17 -8.76
N ASP A 216 -22.57 73.77 -8.91
CA ASP A 216 -21.62 74.36 -9.83
C ASP A 216 -21.31 73.46 -11.05
N ASP A 217 -21.25 74.06 -12.24
CA ASP A 217 -20.89 73.36 -13.48
C ASP A 217 -19.47 72.75 -13.43
N GLU A 218 -18.52 73.40 -12.74
CA GLU A 218 -17.17 72.87 -12.57
C GLU A 218 -17.14 71.62 -11.67
N GLU A 219 -17.96 71.60 -10.62
CA GLU A 219 -18.07 70.45 -9.71
C GLU A 219 -18.73 69.27 -10.43
N TYR A 220 -19.79 69.54 -11.17
CA TYR A 220 -20.44 68.56 -12.04
C TYR A 220 -19.45 67.93 -13.03
N LEU A 221 -18.64 68.74 -13.73
CA LEU A 221 -17.66 68.24 -14.70
C LEU A 221 -16.57 67.38 -14.05
N ARG A 222 -16.12 67.73 -12.83
CA ARG A 222 -15.14 66.92 -12.08
C ARG A 222 -15.73 65.57 -11.67
N LEU A 223 -16.95 65.57 -11.10
CA LEU A 223 -17.64 64.34 -10.71
C LEU A 223 -17.95 63.43 -11.91
N SER A 224 -18.32 64.01 -13.06
CA SER A 224 -18.52 63.28 -14.31
C SER A 224 -17.23 62.61 -14.80
N ALA A 225 -16.09 63.31 -14.74
CA ALA A 225 -14.81 62.73 -15.15
C ALA A 225 -14.35 61.59 -14.22
N GLU A 226 -14.63 61.69 -12.92
CA GLU A 226 -14.37 60.61 -11.96
C GLU A 226 -15.29 59.41 -12.17
N GLU A 227 -16.57 59.64 -12.47
CA GLU A 227 -17.54 58.58 -12.82
C GLU A 227 -17.09 57.82 -14.06
N GLU A 228 -16.67 58.52 -15.12
CA GLU A 228 -16.16 57.90 -16.34
C GLU A 228 -14.88 57.10 -16.09
N ALA A 229 -14.04 57.52 -15.14
CA ALA A 229 -12.85 56.78 -14.75
C ALA A 229 -13.21 55.48 -14.02
N VAL A 230 -14.18 55.52 -13.09
CA VAL A 230 -14.69 54.33 -12.39
C VAL A 230 -15.40 53.39 -13.37
N GLN A 231 -16.20 53.92 -14.29
CA GLN A 231 -16.87 53.13 -15.33
C GLN A 231 -15.87 52.37 -16.21
N ARG A 232 -14.74 53.01 -16.59
CA ARG A 232 -13.65 52.35 -17.31
C ARG A 232 -13.00 51.22 -16.49
N GLN A 233 -12.86 51.38 -15.17
CA GLN A 233 -12.34 50.32 -14.29
C GLN A 233 -13.29 49.12 -14.20
N ILE A 234 -14.60 49.37 -14.10
CA ILE A 234 -15.65 48.34 -14.13
C ILE A 234 -15.59 47.55 -15.44
N GLU A 235 -15.49 48.25 -16.57
CA GLU A 235 -15.40 47.61 -17.89
C GLU A 235 -14.14 46.76 -18.04
N GLN A 236 -12.99 47.23 -17.53
CA GLN A 236 -11.74 46.47 -17.53
C GLN A 236 -11.84 45.19 -16.71
N LEU A 237 -12.36 45.25 -15.48
CA LEU A 237 -12.56 44.07 -14.63
C LEU A 237 -13.60 43.10 -15.21
N ALA A 238 -14.66 43.62 -15.85
CA ALA A 238 -15.65 42.80 -16.55
C ALA A 238 -15.04 42.07 -17.76
N GLU A 239 -14.18 42.74 -18.54
CA GLU A 239 -13.45 42.14 -19.66
C GLU A 239 -12.50 41.03 -19.18
N GLU A 240 -11.76 41.27 -18.07
CA GLU A 240 -10.89 40.27 -17.44
C GLU A 240 -11.65 39.06 -16.90
N THR A 241 -12.88 39.27 -16.42
CA THR A 241 -13.76 38.18 -15.95
C THR A 241 -14.32 37.36 -17.12
N ARG A 242 -14.68 38.01 -18.23
CA ARG A 242 -15.14 37.33 -19.46
C ARG A 242 -14.01 36.60 -20.17
N ARG A 243 -12.79 37.14 -20.09
CA ARG A 243 -11.59 36.61 -20.76
C ARG A 243 -10.46 36.47 -19.74
N PRO A 244 -10.55 35.51 -18.80
CA PRO A 244 -9.46 35.24 -17.89
C PRO A 244 -8.24 34.89 -18.73
N ARG A 245 -7.14 35.64 -18.58
CA ARG A 245 -5.91 35.42 -19.35
C ARG A 245 -5.50 33.97 -19.18
N ARG A 246 -5.69 33.16 -20.23
CA ARG A 246 -5.16 31.79 -20.26
C ARG A 246 -3.65 31.93 -20.08
N GLY A 247 -3.14 31.45 -18.94
CA GLY A 247 -1.72 31.49 -18.64
C GLY A 247 -0.95 31.02 -19.87
N ARG A 248 0.04 31.83 -20.31
CA ARG A 248 1.00 31.43 -21.34
C ARG A 248 1.47 30.03 -20.97
N ARG A 249 1.08 29.02 -21.76
CA ARG A 249 1.74 27.72 -21.75
C ARG A 249 3.21 28.02 -21.96
N LYS A 250 4.06 27.76 -20.97
CA LYS A 250 5.50 27.71 -21.21
C LYS A 250 5.72 26.67 -22.31
N PRO A 251 6.47 26.99 -23.39
CA PRO A 251 6.82 25.98 -24.38
C PRO A 251 7.61 24.88 -23.68
N ALA A 252 7.37 23.64 -24.13
CA ALA A 252 8.03 22.43 -23.65
C ALA A 252 9.52 22.45 -23.96
#